data_AF-A0A1I0Z9P3-F1
#
_entry.id   AF-A0A1I0Z9P3-F1
#
_cell.length_a   1.000
_cell.length_b   1.000
_cell.length_c   1.000
_cell.angle_alpha   90.00
_cell.angle_beta   90.00
_cell.angle_gamma   90.00
#
_symmetry.space_group_name_H-M   'P 1'
#
loop_
_entity.id
_entity.type
_entity.pdbx_description
1 polymer ?
#
loop_
_entity_poly.entity_id
_entity_poly.type
_entity_poly.pdbx_seq_one_letter_code
_entity_poly.pdbx_strand_id
1 'polypeptide(L)'
;MKSLATKLIISGILIIVLSGLEKVLIFLSFKGQGVTDTLTLKALTPSIVWNVTESTRTFGIIILIAGAVLLIAGSNFVRNQIKTMKIRNAEFEAEETKRL
;
A
#
# COMPACT_ATOMS: atom_id res chain seq x y z
N MET A 1 9.43 9.71 7.57
CA MET A 1 8.31 9.42 6.65
C MET A 1 8.64 8.37 5.59
N LYS A 2 9.75 8.48 4.83
CA LYS A 2 10.11 7.49 3.79
C LYS A 2 10.22 6.04 4.32
N SER A 3 10.91 5.83 5.45
CA SER A 3 11.02 4.49 6.07
C SER A 3 9.67 3.89 6.47
N LEU A 4 8.74 4.71 6.98
CA LEU A 4 7.39 4.25 7.35
C LEU A 4 6.56 3.87 6.12
N ALA A 5 6.62 4.69 5.06
CA ALA A 5 5.94 4.39 3.79
C ALA A 5 6.44 3.08 3.17
N THR A 6 7.75 2.85 3.15
CA THR A 6 8.34 1.60 2.66
C THR A 6 7.90 0.39 3.50
N LYS A 7 7.90 0.51 4.83
CA LYS A 7 7.43 -0.56 5.73
C LYS A 7 5.95 -0.89 5.48
N LEU A 8 5.10 0.13 5.30
CA LEU A 8 3.68 -0.05 4.98
C LEU A 8 3.49 -0.78 3.66
N ILE A 9 4.20 -0.38 2.60
CA ILE A 9 4.12 -1.04 1.29
C ILE A 9 4.52 -2.52 1.42
N ILE A 10 5.64 -2.82 2.08
CA ILE A 10 6.10 -4.21 2.27
C ILE A 10 5.06 -5.01 3.07
N SER A 11 4.53 -4.45 4.16
CA SER A 11 3.48 -5.13 4.94
C SER A 11 2.21 -5.37 4.14
N GLY A 12 1.77 -4.42 3.31
CA GLY A 12 0.61 -4.57 2.43
C GLY A 12 0.80 -5.69 1.41
N ILE A 13 1.99 -5.78 0.80
CA ILE A 13 2.35 -6.88 -0.11
C ILE A 13 2.28 -8.23 0.63
N LEU A 14 2.87 -8.33 1.81
CA LEU A 14 2.86 -9.57 2.60
C LEU A 14 1.44 -10.01 2.96
N ILE A 15 0.56 -9.09 3.35
CA ILE A 15 -0.84 -9.38 3.69
C ILE A 15 -1.62 -9.86 2.46
N ILE A 16 -1.39 -9.25 1.28
CA ILE A 16 -2.04 -9.69 0.03
C ILE A 16 -1.59 -11.12 -0.31
N VAL A 17 -0.29 -11.40 -0.24
CA VAL A 17 0.27 -12.74 -0.46
C VAL A 17 -0.32 -13.74 0.54
N LEU A 18 -0.45 -13.37 1.81
CA LEU A 18 -1.07 -14.19 2.84
C LEU A 18 -2.52 -14.55 2.45
N SER A 19 -3.32 -13.61 1.94
CA SER A 19 -4.68 -13.94 1.49
C SER A 19 -4.71 -14.92 0.30
N GLY A 20 -3.69 -14.88 -0.55
CA GLY A 20 -3.51 -15.86 -1.62
C GLY A 20 -3.21 -17.26 -1.05
N LEU A 21 -2.34 -17.33 -0.06
CA LEU A 21 -2.02 -18.58 0.66
C LEU A 21 -3.25 -19.15 1.37
N GLU A 22 -4.07 -18.31 2.00
CA GLU A 22 -5.32 -18.75 2.63
C GLU A 22 -6.26 -19.40 1.61
N LYS A 23 -6.41 -18.82 0.41
CA LYS A 23 -7.22 -19.41 -0.68
C LYS A 23 -6.64 -20.73 -1.19
N VAL A 24 -5.31 -20.88 -1.22
CA VAL A 24 -4.65 -22.14 -1.54
C VAL A 24 -4.94 -23.20 -0.47
N LEU A 25 -4.91 -22.84 0.82
CA LEU A 25 -5.25 -23.76 1.91
C LEU A 25 -6.71 -24.23 1.83
N ILE A 26 -7.64 -23.32 1.52
CA ILE A 26 -9.04 -23.66 1.25
C ILE A 26 -9.11 -24.63 0.07
N PHE A 27 -8.43 -24.34 -1.04
CA PHE A 27 -8.42 -25.26 -2.19
C PHE A 27 -7.90 -26.66 -1.81
N LEU A 28 -6.84 -26.73 -1.02
CA LEU A 28 -6.26 -27.99 -0.55
C LEU A 28 -7.19 -28.77 0.38
N SER A 29 -8.06 -28.11 1.16
CA SER A 29 -9.03 -28.82 2.01
C SER A 29 -10.11 -29.56 1.21
N PHE A 30 -10.32 -29.18 -0.05
CA PHE A 30 -11.24 -29.85 -0.97
C PHE A 30 -10.53 -30.75 -1.98
N LYS A 31 -9.22 -30.94 -1.86
CA LYS A 31 -8.42 -31.80 -2.74
C LYS A 31 -8.94 -33.24 -2.66
N GLY A 32 -9.38 -33.78 -3.79
CA GLY A 32 -9.98 -35.12 -3.88
C GLY A 32 -11.50 -35.14 -4.09
N GLN A 33 -12.17 -33.99 -3.94
CA GLN A 33 -13.62 -33.87 -4.19
C GLN A 33 -13.95 -33.42 -5.63
N GLY A 34 -12.97 -33.40 -6.54
CA GLY A 34 -13.14 -32.98 -7.93
C GLY A 34 -13.39 -31.48 -8.14
N VAL A 35 -13.31 -30.68 -7.07
CA VAL A 35 -13.49 -29.23 -7.13
C VAL A 35 -12.28 -28.59 -7.80
N THR A 36 -12.46 -28.03 -8.99
CA THR A 36 -11.40 -27.38 -9.77
C THR A 36 -11.66 -25.90 -10.01
N ASP A 37 -12.90 -25.44 -9.80
CA ASP A 37 -13.30 -24.06 -10.04
C ASP A 37 -13.54 -23.28 -8.73
N THR A 38 -13.27 -21.99 -8.79
CA THR A 38 -13.33 -21.08 -7.63
C THR A 38 -14.76 -20.76 -7.21
N LEU A 39 -15.75 -20.88 -8.10
CA LEU A 39 -17.16 -20.62 -7.79
C LEU A 39 -17.73 -21.74 -6.92
N THR A 40 -17.49 -22.99 -7.31
CA THR A 40 -17.82 -24.18 -6.51
C THR A 40 -17.06 -24.17 -5.20
N LEU A 41 -15.77 -23.80 -5.21
CA LEU A 41 -14.99 -23.68 -3.98
C LEU A 41 -15.60 -22.65 -3.01
N LYS A 42 -16.03 -21.49 -3.53
CA LYS A 42 -16.73 -20.47 -2.74
C LYS A 42 -18.08 -20.95 -2.22
N ALA A 43 -18.83 -21.73 -3.01
CA ALA A 43 -20.13 -22.26 -2.62
C ALA A 43 -20.02 -23.32 -1.51
N LEU A 44 -18.96 -24.13 -1.54
CA LEU A 44 -18.71 -25.19 -0.55
C LEU A 44 -18.01 -24.68 0.71
N THR A 45 -17.25 -23.59 0.61
CA THR A 45 -16.54 -23.02 1.75
C THR A 45 -17.50 -22.24 2.64
N PRO A 46 -17.50 -22.45 3.97
CA PRO A 46 -18.27 -21.63 4.89
C PRO A 46 -18.03 -20.14 4.67
N SER A 47 -19.10 -19.36 4.60
CA SER A 47 -19.05 -17.92 4.30
C SER A 47 -18.10 -17.15 5.21
N ILE A 48 -17.99 -17.55 6.48
CA ILE A 48 -17.06 -16.96 7.44
C ILE A 48 -15.60 -17.11 7.00
N VAL A 49 -15.18 -18.28 6.53
CA VAL A 49 -13.81 -18.56 6.10
C VAL A 49 -13.50 -17.79 4.82
N TRP A 50 -14.43 -17.82 3.86
CA TRP A 50 -14.27 -17.07 2.61
C TRP A 50 -14.18 -15.56 2.85
N ASN A 51 -15.04 -15.02 3.73
CA ASN A 51 -15.05 -13.59 4.06
C ASN A 51 -13.78 -13.14 4.80
N VAL A 52 -13.20 -13.99 5.66
CA VAL A 52 -11.91 -13.69 6.30
C VAL A 52 -10.84 -13.49 5.23
N THR A 53 -10.70 -14.43 4.29
CA THR A 53 -9.68 -14.30 3.23
C THR A 53 -9.86 -13.08 2.35
N GLU A 54 -11.12 -12.74 2.03
CA GLU A 54 -11.43 -11.56 1.23
C GLU A 54 -11.19 -10.26 2.02
N SER A 55 -11.42 -10.28 3.33
CA SER A 55 -11.11 -9.17 4.23
C SER A 55 -9.60 -8.97 4.38
N THR A 56 -8.82 -10.04 4.55
CA THR A 56 -7.34 -10.00 4.58
C THR A 56 -6.80 -9.37 3.29
N ARG A 57 -7.31 -9.79 2.12
CA ARG A 57 -6.95 -9.21 0.83
C ARG A 57 -7.25 -7.71 0.77
N THR A 58 -8.47 -7.33 1.15
CA THR A 58 -8.94 -5.94 1.11
C THR A 58 -8.12 -5.06 2.04
N PHE A 59 -7.83 -5.53 3.25
CA PHE A 59 -7.00 -4.84 4.23
C PHE A 59 -5.57 -4.64 3.71
N GLY A 60 -4.98 -5.66 3.09
CA GLY A 60 -3.67 -5.56 2.45
C GLY A 60 -3.62 -4.50 1.35
N ILE A 61 -4.66 -4.40 0.51
CA ILE A 61 -4.78 -3.37 -0.53
C ILE A 61 -4.86 -1.97 0.09
N ILE A 62 -5.69 -1.79 1.13
CA ILE A 62 -5.82 -0.49 1.82
C ILE A 62 -4.48 -0.04 2.39
N ILE A 63 -3.75 -0.94 3.05
CA ILE A 63 -2.41 -0.65 3.59
C ILE A 63 -1.44 -0.26 2.46
N LEU A 64 -1.46 -0.98 1.35
CA LEU A 64 -0.58 -0.72 0.21
C LEU A 64 -0.85 0.66 -0.39
N ILE A 65 -2.13 1.02 -0.55
CA ILE A 65 -2.55 2.35 -1.03
C ILE A 65 -2.11 3.44 -0.04
N ALA A 66 -2.33 3.25 1.26
CA ALA A 66 -1.91 4.20 2.29
C ALA A 66 -0.39 4.43 2.28
N GLY A 67 0.39 3.35 2.14
CA GLY A 67 1.84 3.41 1.99
C GLY A 67 2.28 4.19 0.74
N ALA A 68 1.63 3.95 -0.39
CA ALA A 68 1.91 4.67 -1.65
C ALA A 68 1.59 6.17 -1.53
N VAL A 69 0.44 6.53 -0.94
CA VAL A 69 0.03 7.92 -0.69
C VAL A 69 1.06 8.64 0.19
N LEU A 70 1.52 8.00 1.27
CA LEU A 70 2.55 8.58 2.15
C LEU A 70 3.89 8.81 1.45
N LEU A 71 4.28 7.91 0.54
CA LEU A 71 5.51 8.05 -0.23
C LEU A 71 5.44 9.26 -1.16
N ILE A 72 4.34 9.41 -1.89
CA ILE A 72 4.12 10.52 -2.82
C ILE A 72 4.01 11.85 -2.06
N ALA A 73 3.16 11.91 -1.02
CA ALA A 73 2.97 13.11 -0.21
C ALA A 73 4.28 13.58 0.45
N GLY A 74 5.06 12.65 1.01
CA GLY A 74 6.35 12.96 1.62
C GLY A 74 7.38 13.51 0.63
N SER A 75 7.35 13.08 -0.64
CA SER A 75 8.26 13.59 -1.67
C SER A 75 7.89 14.98 -2.19
N ASN A 76 6.59 15.26 -2.33
CA ASN A 76 6.08 16.56 -2.75
C ASN A 76 6.34 17.64 -1.69
N PHE A 77 6.19 17.31 -0.40
CA PHE A 77 6.45 18.23 0.69
C PHE A 77 7.91 18.72 0.74
N VAL A 78 8.88 17.81 0.56
CA VAL A 78 10.31 18.16 0.56
C VAL A 78 10.65 19.05 -0.65
N ARG A 79 10.11 18.75 -1.83
CA ARG A 79 10.31 19.58 -3.03
C ARG A 79 9.78 20.99 -2.84
N ASN A 80 8.61 21.14 -2.23
CA ASN A 80 8.00 22.45 -1.98
C ASN A 80 8.79 23.28 -0.97
N GLN A 81 9.36 22.65 0.07
CA GLN A 81 10.27 23.35 1.00
C GLN A 81 11.56 23.83 0.33
N ILE A 82 12.18 22.99 -0.51
CA ILE A 82 13.39 23.40 -1.25
C ILE A 82 13.08 24.58 -2.17
N LYS A 83 11.92 24.57 -2.85
CA LYS A 83 11.51 25.66 -3.73
C LYS A 83 11.30 26.98 -2.97
N THR A 84 10.64 26.94 -1.81
CA THR A 84 10.41 28.14 -0.98
C THR A 84 11.71 28.71 -0.40
N MET A 85 12.65 27.85 0.01
CA MET A 85 13.98 28.30 0.44
C MET A 85 14.77 28.97 -0.69
N LYS A 86 14.75 28.41 -1.91
CA LYS A 86 15.42 29.02 -3.07
C LYS A 86 14.85 30.39 -3.43
N ILE A 87 13.52 30.54 -3.39
CA ILE A 87 12.86 31.82 -3.67
C ILE A 87 13.27 32.87 -2.64
N ARG A 88 13.21 32.53 -1.35
CA ARG A 88 13.64 33.45 -0.29
C ARG A 88 15.10 33.86 -0.43
N ASN A 89 16.02 32.94 -0.73
CA ASN A 89 17.43 33.29 -0.94
C ASN A 89 17.62 34.23 -2.12
N ALA A 90 16.91 34.00 -3.23
CA ALA A 90 16.96 34.90 -4.38
C ALA A 90 16.42 36.31 -4.06
N GLU A 91 15.38 36.39 -3.22
CA GLU A 91 14.87 37.68 -2.71
C GLU A 91 15.91 38.40 -1.85
N PHE A 92 16.61 37.69 -0.95
CA PHE A 92 17.68 38.27 -0.13
C PHE A 92 18.85 38.77 -0.98
N GLU A 93 19.33 37.99 -1.95
CA GLU A 93 20.41 38.40 -2.85
C GLU A 93 20.02 39.64 -3.68
N ALA A 94 18.76 39.70 -4.14
CA ALA A 94 18.25 40.86 -4.88
C ALA A 94 18.14 42.13 -4.00
N GLU A 95 17.79 41.98 -2.72
CA GLU A 95 17.80 43.09 -1.76
C GLU A 95 19.21 43.57 -1.42
N GLU A 96 20.17 42.66 -1.25
CA GLU A 96 21.57 42.98 -0.96
C GLU A 96 22.21 43.73 -2.12
N THR A 97 21.97 43.29 -3.36
CA THR A 97 22.48 43.95 -4.57
C THR A 97 21.92 45.37 -4.75
N LYS A 98 20.69 45.64 -4.29
CA LYS A 98 20.10 46.99 -4.32
C LYS A 98 20.65 47.94 -3.26
N ARG A 99 21.34 47.43 -2.24
CA ARG A 99 21.92 48.23 -1.14
C ARG A 99 23.36 48.66 -1.42
N LEU A 100 24.01 48.07 -2.43
CA LEU A 100 25.33 48.43 -2.94
C LEU A 100 25.21 49.45 -4.08
#